data_AF-A0A941A5Q5-F1
#
_entry.id   AF-A0A941A5Q5-F1
#
_cell.length_a   1.000
_cell.length_b   1.000
_cell.length_c   1.000
_cell.angle_alpha   90.00
_cell.angle_beta   90.00
_cell.angle_gamma   90.00
#
_symmetry.space_group_name_H-M   'P 1'
#
loop_
_entity.id
_entity.type
_entity.pdbx_description
1 polymer ?
#
loop_
_entity_poly.entity_id
_entity_poly.type
_entity_poly.pdbx_seq_one_letter_code
_entity_poly.pdbx_strand_id
1 'polypeptide(L)'
;MLWRAAFIVLPVAVLSGVALYSLRQDRASIEREARDRARVLAPNLAGILGKRAGEAIDRQLAETPKLRGRIVGGQIQSPHDYPRLPVPASWPRELKPDQARLWQAAQDSIYQRQDTEAARKALTALAGPGASSAARANAEYGLLLIAAKRGATPLLVRQSIDLARRFPTVLTESGTPLADLALLVALNNSAAAALPELTRRVSEHPSFLTPELLNAAERTAAPEDLPKIAALKADWMTRETTLALLRALLARPPDQAAWVDAGAGSFLSLSTTTR
;
A
#
# COMPACT_ATOMS: atom_id res chain seq x y z
N MET A 1 -55.96 44.14 -60.95
CA MET A 1 -54.85 44.75 -60.18
C MET A 1 -53.90 43.71 -59.53
N LEU A 2 -54.36 42.50 -59.19
CA LEU A 2 -53.54 41.48 -58.49
C LEU A 2 -52.41 40.81 -59.31
N TRP A 3 -52.52 40.70 -60.64
CA TRP A 3 -51.52 40.02 -61.48
C TRP A 3 -50.18 40.78 -61.59
N ARG A 4 -50.18 42.12 -61.44
CA ARG A 4 -48.96 42.93 -61.51
C ARG A 4 -48.08 42.81 -60.27
N ALA A 5 -48.66 42.54 -59.09
CA ALA A 5 -47.89 42.31 -57.86
C ALA A 5 -47.18 40.95 -57.86
N ALA A 6 -47.80 39.92 -58.45
CA ALA A 6 -47.22 38.58 -58.55
C ALA A 6 -45.91 38.55 -59.36
N PHE A 7 -45.81 39.37 -60.42
CA PHE A 7 -44.60 39.44 -61.25
C PHE A 7 -43.41 40.15 -60.58
N ILE A 8 -43.63 40.92 -59.51
CA ILE A 8 -42.55 41.61 -58.76
C ILE A 8 -42.00 40.72 -57.63
N VAL A 9 -42.83 39.85 -57.04
CA VAL A 9 -42.41 38.99 -55.92
C VAL A 9 -41.70 37.72 -56.40
N LEU A 10 -42.08 37.21 -57.58
CA LEU A 10 -41.54 35.96 -58.13
C LEU A 10 -40.00 35.95 -58.28
N PRO A 11 -39.33 37.01 -58.80
CA PRO A 11 -37.88 37.03 -58.92
C PRO A 11 -37.17 36.99 -57.56
N VAL A 12 -37.72 37.67 -56.54
CA VAL A 12 -37.17 37.68 -55.19
C VAL A 12 -37.30 36.32 -54.53
N ALA A 13 -38.46 35.66 -54.68
CA ALA A 13 -38.68 34.32 -54.15
C ALA A 13 -37.74 33.27 -54.80
N VAL A 14 -37.51 33.38 -56.11
CA VAL A 14 -36.55 32.51 -56.82
C VAL A 14 -35.12 32.77 -56.34
N LEU A 15 -34.71 34.03 -56.21
CA LEU A 15 -33.37 34.38 -55.70
C LEU A 15 -33.16 33.90 -54.26
N SER A 16 -34.16 34.06 -53.38
CA SER A 16 -34.10 33.54 -52.01
C SER A 16 -34.05 32.01 -51.96
N GLY A 17 -34.81 31.32 -52.83
CA GLY A 17 -34.75 29.86 -52.96
C GLY A 17 -33.38 29.36 -53.39
N VAL A 18 -32.76 30.02 -54.37
CA VAL A 18 -31.41 29.69 -54.85
C VAL A 18 -30.35 29.95 -53.79
N ALA A 19 -30.44 31.07 -53.05
CA ALA A 19 -29.52 31.37 -51.95
C ALA A 19 -29.60 30.33 -50.82
N LEU A 20 -30.82 29.91 -50.46
CA LEU A 20 -31.04 28.89 -49.43
C LEU A 20 -30.56 27.50 -49.87
N TYR A 21 -30.72 27.17 -51.16
CA TYR A 21 -30.21 25.93 -51.75
C TYR A 21 -28.68 25.90 -51.78
N SER A 22 -28.04 27.01 -52.17
CA SER A 22 -26.57 27.15 -52.14
C SER A 22 -26.02 26.95 -50.73
N LEU A 23 -26.61 27.57 -49.71
CA LEU A 23 -26.19 27.41 -48.31
C LEU A 23 -26.28 25.97 -47.80
N ARG A 24 -27.29 25.20 -48.25
CA ARG A 24 -27.41 23.78 -47.90
C ARG A 24 -26.36 22.93 -48.60
N GLN A 25 -26.05 23.22 -49.86
CA GLN A 25 -25.05 22.51 -50.63
C GLN A 25 -23.63 22.79 -50.09
N ASP A 26 -23.34 24.03 -49.73
CA ASP A 26 -22.07 24.45 -49.12
C ASP A 26 -21.86 23.80 -47.75
N ARG A 27 -22.91 23.66 -46.95
CA ARG A 27 -22.80 22.96 -45.66
C ARG A 27 -22.43 21.48 -45.84
N ALA A 28 -23.02 20.82 -46.83
CA ALA A 28 -22.76 19.41 -47.10
C ALA A 28 -21.35 19.16 -47.69
N SER A 29 -20.82 20.10 -48.49
CA SER A 29 -19.45 20.01 -49.01
C SER A 29 -18.43 20.25 -47.90
N ILE A 30 -18.65 21.25 -47.04
CA ILE A 30 -17.79 21.53 -45.88
C ILE A 30 -17.72 20.34 -44.93
N GLU A 31 -18.84 19.65 -44.66
CA GLU A 31 -18.85 18.50 -43.76
C GLU A 31 -18.09 17.29 -44.33
N ARG A 32 -18.19 17.05 -45.65
CA ARG A 32 -17.41 16.01 -46.34
C ARG A 32 -15.93 16.36 -46.36
N GLU A 33 -15.59 17.58 -46.71
CA GLU A 33 -14.21 18.06 -46.71
C GLU A 33 -13.59 18.00 -45.30
N ALA A 34 -14.34 18.35 -44.26
CA ALA A 34 -13.91 18.20 -42.88
C ALA A 34 -13.68 16.73 -42.50
N ARG A 35 -14.56 15.80 -42.91
CA ARG A 35 -14.37 14.36 -42.68
C ARG A 35 -13.18 13.79 -43.44
N ASP A 36 -12.97 14.19 -44.69
CA ASP A 36 -11.86 13.70 -45.51
C ASP A 36 -10.53 14.25 -44.99
N ARG A 37 -10.48 15.54 -44.64
CA ARG A 37 -9.33 16.13 -43.94
C ARG A 37 -9.09 15.44 -42.60
N ALA A 38 -10.13 15.15 -41.81
CA ALA A 38 -9.99 14.41 -40.57
C ALA A 38 -9.46 12.98 -40.78
N ARG A 39 -9.91 12.25 -41.81
CA ARG A 39 -9.41 10.91 -42.15
C ARG A 39 -7.94 10.92 -42.57
N VAL A 40 -7.51 11.94 -43.28
CA VAL A 40 -6.11 12.10 -43.71
C VAL A 40 -5.21 12.55 -42.56
N LEU A 41 -5.71 13.43 -41.69
CA LEU A 41 -4.94 13.99 -40.57
C LEU A 41 -4.92 13.06 -39.33
N ALA A 42 -5.96 12.26 -39.12
CA ALA A 42 -6.09 11.41 -37.93
C ALA A 42 -4.93 10.42 -37.74
N PRO A 43 -4.43 9.70 -38.76
CA PRO A 43 -3.31 8.77 -38.60
C PRO A 43 -2.00 9.50 -38.24
N ASN A 44 -1.75 10.65 -38.88
CA ASN A 44 -0.56 11.46 -38.62
C ASN A 44 -0.60 12.09 -37.23
N LEU A 45 -1.75 12.63 -36.83
CA LEU A 45 -1.96 13.16 -35.48
C LEU A 45 -1.88 12.05 -34.44
N ALA A 46 -2.46 10.88 -34.68
CA ALA A 46 -2.35 9.72 -33.79
C ALA A 46 -0.90 9.24 -33.67
N GLY A 47 -0.11 9.26 -34.75
CA GLY A 47 1.32 8.94 -34.70
C GLY A 47 2.14 9.95 -33.91
N ILE A 48 1.92 11.26 -34.14
CA ILE A 48 2.65 12.33 -33.44
C ILE A 48 2.26 12.38 -31.96
N LEU A 49 0.96 12.35 -31.65
CA LEU A 49 0.45 12.34 -30.29
C LEU A 49 0.81 11.03 -29.59
N GLY A 50 0.71 9.89 -30.27
CA GLY A 50 1.11 8.58 -29.75
C GLY A 50 2.60 8.53 -29.41
N LYS A 51 3.46 9.08 -30.26
CA LYS A 51 4.90 9.15 -29.99
C LYS A 51 5.22 10.10 -28.84
N ARG A 52 4.62 11.29 -28.80
CA ARG A 52 4.80 12.24 -27.69
C ARG A 52 4.23 11.71 -26.38
N ALA A 53 3.08 11.05 -26.41
CA ALA A 53 2.50 10.38 -25.26
C ALA A 53 3.38 9.23 -24.82
N GLY A 54 3.90 8.42 -25.75
CA GLY A 54 4.88 7.37 -25.47
C GLY A 54 6.15 7.91 -24.81
N GLU A 55 6.77 8.96 -25.38
CA GLU A 55 7.96 9.61 -24.81
C GLU A 55 7.70 10.29 -23.46
N ALA A 56 6.50 10.81 -23.23
CA ALA A 56 6.08 11.38 -21.95
C ALA A 56 5.86 10.28 -20.91
N ILE A 57 5.20 9.18 -21.32
CA ILE A 57 5.00 7.98 -20.51
C ILE A 57 6.35 7.34 -20.18
N ASP A 58 7.29 7.25 -21.13
CA ASP A 58 8.61 6.67 -20.93
C ASP A 58 9.48 7.52 -20.01
N ARG A 59 9.48 8.85 -20.18
CA ARG A 59 10.14 9.77 -19.23
C ARG A 59 9.54 9.65 -17.83
N GLN A 60 8.21 9.62 -17.75
CA GLN A 60 7.53 9.47 -16.48
C GLN A 60 7.81 8.09 -15.86
N LEU A 61 7.85 7.00 -16.64
CA LEU A 61 8.23 5.66 -16.18
C LEU A 61 9.70 5.55 -15.79
N ALA A 62 10.59 6.39 -16.35
CA ALA A 62 12.00 6.47 -15.98
C ALA A 62 12.20 7.19 -14.64
N GLU A 63 11.36 8.20 -14.35
CA GLU A 63 11.39 8.98 -13.11
C GLU A 63 10.49 8.39 -12.00
N THR A 64 9.49 7.59 -12.35
CA THR A 64 8.58 6.96 -11.40
C THR A 64 9.24 5.72 -10.81
N PRO A 65 9.25 5.55 -9.48
CA PRO A 65 9.67 4.29 -8.89
C PRO A 65 8.86 3.16 -9.51
N LYS A 66 9.54 2.11 -10.00
CA LYS A 66 8.90 1.02 -10.77
C LYS A 66 7.90 0.28 -9.89
N LEU A 67 6.65 0.74 -9.87
CA LEU A 67 5.52 0.08 -9.23
C LEU A 67 5.31 -1.25 -9.96
N ARG A 68 5.82 -2.33 -9.37
CA ARG A 68 5.80 -3.67 -9.95
C ARG A 68 5.13 -4.61 -8.99
N GLY A 69 4.12 -5.30 -9.49
CA GLY A 69 3.36 -6.25 -8.72
C GLY A 69 2.94 -7.46 -9.53
N ARG A 70 2.60 -8.54 -8.83
CA ARG A 70 2.13 -9.78 -9.43
C ARG A 70 0.93 -10.31 -8.66
N ILE A 71 -0.17 -10.52 -9.37
CA ILE A 71 -1.36 -11.23 -8.89
C ILE A 71 -1.40 -12.60 -9.55
N VAL A 72 -1.60 -13.66 -8.78
CA VAL A 72 -1.80 -15.03 -9.28
C VAL A 72 -2.92 -15.67 -8.49
N GLY A 73 -3.92 -16.24 -9.18
CA GLY A 73 -5.03 -16.94 -8.52
C GLY A 73 -5.84 -16.07 -7.55
N GLY A 74 -5.98 -14.77 -7.84
CA GLY A 74 -6.70 -13.83 -6.97
C GLY A 74 -5.92 -13.39 -5.72
N GLN A 75 -4.63 -13.71 -5.63
CA GLN A 75 -3.77 -13.31 -4.52
C GLN A 75 -2.58 -12.48 -4.99
N ILE A 76 -2.20 -11.48 -4.20
CA ILE A 76 -1.00 -10.70 -4.44
C ILE A 76 0.21 -11.56 -4.03
N GLN A 77 1.04 -11.93 -5.00
CA GLN A 77 2.28 -12.67 -4.75
C GLN A 77 3.47 -11.74 -4.50
N SER A 78 3.49 -10.58 -5.16
CA SER A 78 4.58 -9.62 -5.04
C SER A 78 4.05 -8.20 -5.21
N PRO A 79 4.43 -7.25 -4.35
CA PRO A 79 5.04 -7.48 -3.03
C PRO A 79 4.12 -8.31 -2.11
N HIS A 80 4.67 -9.01 -1.11
CA HIS A 80 3.84 -9.80 -0.18
C HIS A 80 2.86 -8.89 0.56
N ASP A 81 1.57 -9.27 0.54
CA ASP A 81 0.49 -8.57 1.23
C ASP A 81 0.46 -8.95 2.72
N TYR A 82 -0.12 -8.08 3.55
CA TYR A 82 -0.23 -8.28 4.99
C TYR A 82 -1.51 -7.63 5.54
N PRO A 83 -2.05 -8.12 6.67
CA PRO A 83 -3.24 -7.55 7.28
C PRO A 83 -3.01 -6.10 7.72
N ARG A 84 -3.93 -5.20 7.35
CA ARG A 84 -3.91 -3.79 7.79
C ARG A 84 -4.34 -3.60 9.24
N LEU A 85 -5.07 -4.58 9.78
CA LEU A 85 -5.57 -4.58 11.13
C LEU A 85 -5.07 -5.83 11.85
N PRO A 86 -4.81 -5.74 13.16
CA PRO A 86 -4.45 -6.90 13.95
C PRO A 86 -5.61 -7.90 13.96
N VAL A 87 -5.29 -9.17 13.72
CA VAL A 87 -6.24 -10.28 13.78
C VAL A 87 -5.85 -11.16 14.97
N PRO A 88 -6.72 -11.32 15.99
CA PRO A 88 -6.40 -12.10 17.19
C PRO A 88 -5.82 -13.47 16.86
N ALA A 89 -4.72 -13.82 17.52
CA ALA A 89 -4.04 -15.06 17.24
C ALA A 89 -4.78 -16.25 17.86
N SER A 90 -4.62 -17.45 17.26
CA SER A 90 -5.26 -18.67 17.77
C SER A 90 -4.54 -19.29 18.96
N TRP A 91 -3.23 -19.04 19.10
CA TRP A 91 -2.38 -19.67 20.11
C TRP A 91 -2.87 -19.59 21.56
N PRO A 92 -3.56 -18.52 22.04
CA PRO A 92 -4.06 -18.49 23.41
C PRO A 92 -5.09 -19.60 23.69
N ARG A 93 -5.87 -19.98 22.67
CA ARG A 93 -6.86 -21.07 22.75
C ARG A 93 -6.23 -22.45 22.65
N GLU A 94 -4.99 -22.52 22.14
CA GLU A 94 -4.23 -23.76 21.95
C GLU A 94 -3.33 -24.07 23.17
N LEU A 95 -3.34 -23.22 24.20
CA LEU A 95 -2.58 -23.43 25.43
C LEU A 95 -3.08 -24.66 26.19
N LYS A 96 -2.13 -25.45 26.73
CA LYS A 96 -2.46 -26.50 27.70
C LYS A 96 -3.02 -25.87 28.98
N PRO A 97 -3.85 -26.59 29.77
CA PRO A 97 -4.46 -26.04 30.99
C PRO A 97 -3.46 -25.41 31.96
N ASP A 98 -2.29 -26.01 32.15
CA ASP A 98 -1.23 -25.47 33.02
C ASP A 98 -0.62 -24.18 32.46
N GLN A 99 -0.43 -24.11 31.15
CA GLN A 99 0.12 -22.94 30.46
C GLN A 99 -0.89 -21.79 30.45
N ALA A 100 -2.17 -22.08 30.24
CA ALA A 100 -3.25 -21.11 30.34
C ALA A 100 -3.32 -20.49 31.75
N ARG A 101 -3.18 -21.33 32.80
CA ARG A 101 -3.10 -20.84 34.19
C ARG A 101 -1.89 -19.93 34.42
N LEU A 102 -0.72 -20.29 33.91
CA LEU A 102 0.48 -19.44 34.00
C LEU A 102 0.32 -18.13 33.24
N TRP A 103 -0.24 -18.16 32.03
CA TRP A 103 -0.54 -16.95 31.23
C TRP A 103 -1.49 -16.04 31.99
N GLN A 104 -2.63 -16.55 32.45
CA GLN A 104 -3.61 -15.77 33.21
C GLN A 104 -3.00 -15.17 34.49
N ALA A 105 -2.24 -15.97 35.25
CA ALA A 105 -1.58 -15.50 36.46
C ALA A 105 -0.58 -14.37 36.17
N ALA A 106 0.14 -14.44 35.05
CA ALA A 106 1.02 -13.35 34.61
C ALA A 106 0.22 -12.08 34.25
N GLN A 107 -0.85 -12.21 33.46
CA GLN A 107 -1.71 -11.09 33.06
C GLN A 107 -2.33 -10.40 34.29
N ASP A 108 -2.92 -11.16 35.21
CA ASP A 108 -3.51 -10.63 36.45
C ASP A 108 -2.46 -9.91 37.30
N SER A 109 -1.25 -10.47 37.40
CA SER A 109 -0.15 -9.86 38.15
C SER A 109 0.31 -8.54 37.53
N ILE A 110 0.38 -8.46 36.19
CA ILE A 110 0.81 -7.26 35.46
C ILE A 110 -0.24 -6.15 35.53
N TYR A 111 -1.50 -6.46 35.23
CA TYR A 111 -2.54 -5.45 34.97
C TYR A 111 -3.40 -5.13 36.19
N GLN A 112 -3.69 -6.12 37.03
CA GLN A 112 -4.58 -5.93 38.19
C GLN A 112 -3.78 -5.64 39.46
N ARG A 113 -2.77 -6.46 39.74
CA ARG A 113 -2.06 -6.43 41.04
C ARG A 113 -0.80 -5.58 41.01
N GLN A 114 -0.29 -5.25 39.83
CA GLN A 114 1.02 -4.61 39.62
C GLN A 114 2.19 -5.36 40.30
N ASP A 115 2.03 -6.67 40.53
CA ASP A 115 3.05 -7.53 41.14
C ASP A 115 4.03 -8.03 40.07
N THR A 116 5.13 -7.32 39.95
CA THR A 116 6.14 -7.56 38.92
C THR A 116 6.97 -8.84 39.18
N GLU A 117 7.11 -9.26 40.44
CA GLU A 117 7.84 -10.49 40.79
C GLU A 117 6.99 -11.74 40.48
N ALA A 118 5.72 -11.72 40.86
CA ALA A 118 4.77 -12.79 40.52
C ALA A 118 4.61 -12.94 39.00
N ALA A 119 4.46 -11.81 38.29
CA ALA A 119 4.42 -11.80 36.83
C ALA A 119 5.67 -12.44 36.21
N ARG A 120 6.86 -12.05 36.67
CA ARG A 120 8.12 -12.61 36.16
C ARG A 120 8.19 -14.12 36.39
N LYS A 121 7.84 -14.59 37.58
CA LYS A 121 7.84 -16.03 37.90
C LYS A 121 6.92 -16.82 36.97
N ALA A 122 5.71 -16.33 36.74
CA ALA A 122 4.74 -16.97 35.86
C ALA A 122 5.20 -16.99 34.39
N LEU A 123 5.74 -15.87 33.89
CA LEU A 123 6.26 -15.76 32.52
C LEU A 123 7.50 -16.64 32.30
N THR A 124 8.44 -16.67 33.24
CA THR A 124 9.62 -17.55 33.15
C THR A 124 9.21 -19.02 33.10
N ALA A 125 8.22 -19.42 33.90
CA ALA A 125 7.68 -20.78 33.85
C ALA A 125 7.01 -21.06 32.50
N LEU A 126 6.25 -20.11 31.95
CA LEU A 126 5.59 -20.25 30.65
C LEU A 126 6.57 -20.28 29.48
N ALA A 127 7.71 -19.58 29.56
CA ALA A 127 8.76 -19.62 28.55
C ALA A 127 9.55 -20.95 28.54
N GLY A 128 9.35 -21.80 29.55
CA GLY A 128 10.09 -23.03 29.77
C GLY A 128 9.90 -24.13 28.71
N PRO A 129 10.49 -25.32 28.96
CA PRO A 129 10.35 -26.48 28.08
C PRO A 129 8.88 -26.89 27.88
N GLY A 130 8.52 -27.28 26.67
CA GLY A 130 7.17 -27.75 26.33
C GLY A 130 6.14 -26.65 25.98
N ALA A 131 6.52 -25.37 26.04
CA ALA A 131 5.73 -24.26 25.50
C ALA A 131 5.73 -24.25 23.96
N SER A 132 4.60 -23.87 23.36
CA SER A 132 4.55 -23.57 21.93
C SER A 132 5.44 -22.36 21.62
N SER A 133 5.92 -22.26 20.38
CA SER A 133 6.76 -21.13 19.97
C SER A 133 6.09 -19.77 20.25
N ALA A 134 4.79 -19.67 19.97
CA ALA A 134 4.01 -18.45 20.21
C ALA A 134 3.87 -18.12 21.70
N ALA A 135 3.57 -19.10 22.55
CA ALA A 135 3.46 -18.90 24.00
C ALA A 135 4.80 -18.48 24.61
N ARG A 136 5.90 -19.14 24.21
CA ARG A 136 7.25 -18.80 24.66
C ARG A 136 7.62 -17.37 24.26
N ALA A 137 7.45 -17.02 22.99
CA ALA A 137 7.79 -15.68 22.50
C ALA A 137 7.01 -14.58 23.23
N ASN A 138 5.71 -14.77 23.44
CA ASN A 138 4.87 -13.82 24.19
C ASN A 138 5.29 -13.73 25.66
N ALA A 139 5.68 -14.85 26.28
CA ALA A 139 6.21 -14.84 27.63
C ALA A 139 7.55 -14.07 27.73
N GLU A 140 8.47 -14.32 26.80
CA GLU A 140 9.75 -13.61 26.70
C GLU A 140 9.56 -12.10 26.44
N TYR A 141 8.59 -11.73 25.59
CA TYR A 141 8.24 -10.32 25.37
C TYR A 141 7.71 -9.66 26.64
N GLY A 142 6.85 -10.35 27.41
CA GLY A 142 6.39 -9.87 28.71
C GLY A 142 7.53 -9.63 29.70
N LEU A 143 8.54 -10.53 29.71
CA LEU A 143 9.75 -10.35 30.52
C LEU A 143 10.56 -9.12 30.08
N LEU A 144 10.67 -8.85 28.77
CA LEU A 144 11.30 -7.64 28.26
C LEU A 144 10.56 -6.37 28.70
N LEU A 145 9.23 -6.36 28.65
CA LEU A 145 8.44 -5.21 29.11
C LEU A 145 8.63 -4.94 30.61
N ILE A 146 8.72 -6.00 31.42
CA ILE A 146 9.05 -5.88 32.85
C ILE A 146 10.47 -5.28 33.04
N ALA A 147 11.45 -5.74 32.27
CA ALA A 147 12.81 -5.21 32.32
C ALA A 147 12.86 -3.74 31.87
N ALA A 148 12.12 -3.38 30.82
CA ALA A 148 12.05 -2.01 30.30
C ALA A 148 11.52 -1.01 31.34
N LYS A 149 10.59 -1.42 32.22
CA LYS A 149 10.11 -0.58 33.34
C LYS A 149 11.20 -0.19 34.34
N ARG A 150 12.30 -0.95 34.42
CA ARG A 150 13.45 -0.66 35.29
C ARG A 150 14.45 0.32 34.65
N GLY A 151 14.24 0.68 33.38
CA GLY A 151 15.10 1.60 32.64
C GLY A 151 15.78 0.95 31.45
N ALA A 152 16.25 1.81 30.55
CA ALA A 152 16.97 1.43 29.34
C ALA A 152 18.35 0.86 29.68
N THR A 153 18.70 -0.31 29.15
CA THR A 153 20.06 -0.87 29.22
C THR A 153 20.50 -1.38 27.84
N PRO A 154 21.82 -1.41 27.55
CA PRO A 154 22.32 -2.03 26.33
C PRO A 154 21.92 -3.51 26.20
N LEU A 155 21.76 -4.21 27.33
CA LEU A 155 21.27 -5.59 27.35
C LEU A 155 19.81 -5.68 26.88
N LEU A 156 18.94 -4.78 27.36
CA LEU A 156 17.53 -4.73 26.93
C LEU A 156 17.42 -4.54 25.42
N VAL A 157 18.21 -3.63 24.83
CA VAL A 157 18.23 -3.40 23.38
C VAL A 157 18.64 -4.66 22.64
N ARG A 158 19.72 -5.33 23.07
CA ARG A 158 20.20 -6.57 22.44
C ARG A 158 19.17 -7.69 22.53
N GLN A 159 18.56 -7.90 23.70
CA GLN A 159 17.54 -8.94 23.89
C GLN A 159 16.28 -8.66 23.07
N SER A 160 15.91 -7.38 22.90
CA SER A 160 14.76 -6.98 22.08
C SER A 160 14.99 -7.27 20.59
N ILE A 161 16.19 -6.97 20.08
CA ILE A 161 16.59 -7.32 18.70
C ILE A 161 16.66 -8.83 18.51
N ASP A 162 17.23 -9.56 19.46
CA ASP A 162 17.31 -11.02 19.42
C ASP A 162 15.92 -11.68 19.40
N LEU A 163 14.99 -11.19 20.22
CA LEU A 163 13.61 -11.68 20.24
C LEU A 163 12.93 -11.47 18.89
N ALA A 164 13.10 -10.29 18.28
CA ALA A 164 12.54 -9.97 16.96
C ALA A 164 13.09 -10.90 15.86
N ARG A 165 14.37 -11.28 15.95
CA ARG A 165 15.02 -12.21 15.02
C ARG A 165 14.54 -13.65 15.18
N ARG A 166 14.42 -14.14 16.41
CA ARG A 166 14.01 -15.52 16.70
C ARG A 166 12.55 -15.80 16.37
N PHE A 167 11.68 -14.80 16.52
CA PHE A 167 10.24 -14.94 16.35
C PHE A 167 9.65 -13.96 15.32
N PRO A 168 10.10 -14.00 14.06
CA PRO A 168 9.78 -12.98 13.05
C PRO A 168 8.29 -12.97 12.65
N THR A 169 7.57 -14.07 12.83
CA THR A 169 6.17 -14.21 12.37
C THR A 169 5.18 -14.43 13.52
N VAL A 170 5.66 -14.45 14.77
CA VAL A 170 4.78 -14.67 15.93
C VAL A 170 3.94 -13.42 16.19
N LEU A 171 2.66 -13.65 16.48
CA LEU A 171 1.70 -12.61 16.87
C LEU A 171 1.46 -12.62 18.39
N THR A 172 1.12 -11.45 18.93
CA THR A 172 0.54 -11.32 20.26
C THR A 172 -0.87 -11.90 20.30
N GLU A 173 -1.46 -12.01 21.50
CA GLU A 173 -2.87 -12.39 21.67
C GLU A 173 -3.82 -11.50 20.83
N SER A 174 -3.55 -10.20 20.79
CA SER A 174 -4.32 -9.24 20.01
C SER A 174 -4.09 -9.33 18.50
N GLY A 175 -3.11 -10.09 18.02
CA GLY A 175 -2.77 -10.17 16.59
C GLY A 175 -1.68 -9.20 16.13
N THR A 176 -0.98 -8.55 17.07
CA THR A 176 0.10 -7.63 16.74
C THR A 176 1.40 -8.40 16.49
N PRO A 177 2.20 -8.08 15.45
CA PRO A 177 3.48 -8.73 15.24
C PRO A 177 4.43 -8.50 16.42
N LEU A 178 4.82 -9.58 17.10
CA LEU A 178 5.61 -9.52 18.33
C LEU A 178 7.00 -8.98 18.08
N ALA A 179 7.61 -9.38 16.97
CA ALA A 179 8.94 -8.90 16.58
C ALA A 179 8.97 -7.39 16.34
N ASP A 180 7.88 -6.80 15.84
CA ASP A 180 7.81 -5.35 15.61
C ASP A 180 7.66 -4.61 16.94
N LEU A 181 6.89 -5.17 17.88
CA LEU A 181 6.79 -4.64 19.25
C LEU A 181 8.12 -4.72 20.00
N ALA A 182 8.86 -5.82 19.86
CA ALA A 182 10.20 -5.96 20.42
C ALA A 182 11.16 -4.94 19.78
N LEU A 183 11.09 -4.76 18.47
CA LEU A 183 11.93 -3.79 17.78
C LEU A 183 11.60 -2.34 18.15
N LEU A 184 10.33 -1.99 18.42
CA LEU A 184 9.96 -0.69 18.99
C LEU A 184 10.64 -0.44 20.35
N VAL A 185 10.71 -1.46 21.22
CA VAL A 185 11.46 -1.36 22.47
C VAL A 185 12.94 -1.07 22.19
N ALA A 186 13.56 -1.73 21.22
CA ALA A 186 14.95 -1.46 20.85
C ALA A 186 15.16 -0.04 20.29
N LEU A 187 14.32 0.37 19.34
CA LEU A 187 14.42 1.66 18.64
C LEU A 187 14.20 2.86 19.56
N ASN A 188 13.28 2.75 20.52
CA ASN A 188 13.04 3.81 21.50
C ASN A 188 14.25 4.05 22.42
N ASN A 189 15.23 3.14 22.45
CA ASN A 189 16.41 3.23 23.29
C ASN A 189 17.72 3.40 22.49
N SER A 190 17.80 2.90 21.25
CA SER A 190 18.95 3.04 20.37
C SER A 190 18.62 2.68 18.91
N ALA A 191 18.45 3.69 18.04
CA ALA A 191 18.26 3.47 16.60
C ALA A 191 19.42 2.72 15.94
N ALA A 192 20.67 3.17 16.19
CA ALA A 192 21.85 2.66 15.47
C ALA A 192 22.01 1.13 15.61
N ALA A 193 21.83 0.59 16.82
CA ALA A 193 21.91 -0.86 17.08
C ALA A 193 20.78 -1.65 16.40
N ALA A 194 19.59 -1.07 16.28
CA ALA A 194 18.40 -1.73 15.75
C ALA A 194 18.23 -1.57 14.23
N LEU A 195 18.94 -0.63 13.60
CA LEU A 195 18.80 -0.30 12.18
C LEU A 195 18.96 -1.51 11.23
N PRO A 196 19.94 -2.42 11.40
CA PRO A 196 20.05 -3.58 10.52
C PRO A 196 18.81 -4.49 10.60
N GLU A 197 18.25 -4.64 11.80
CA GLU A 197 17.05 -5.44 12.00
C GLU A 197 15.81 -4.73 11.43
N LEU A 198 15.71 -3.41 11.61
CA LEU A 198 14.66 -2.61 11.01
C LEU A 198 14.61 -2.76 9.49
N THR A 199 15.74 -2.59 8.80
CA THR A 199 15.82 -2.75 7.33
C THR A 199 15.32 -4.11 6.88
N ARG A 200 15.73 -5.18 7.59
CA ARG A 200 15.29 -6.54 7.32
C ARG A 200 13.78 -6.69 7.53
N ARG A 201 13.24 -6.20 8.65
CA ARG A 201 11.81 -6.29 8.98
C ARG A 201 10.95 -5.55 7.96
N VAL A 202 11.30 -4.31 7.59
CA VAL A 202 10.55 -3.53 6.59
C VAL A 202 10.53 -4.24 5.22
N SER A 203 11.62 -4.90 4.86
CA SER A 203 11.76 -5.56 3.56
C SER A 203 11.05 -6.92 3.51
N GLU A 204 11.26 -7.77 4.52
CA GLU A 204 10.84 -9.17 4.53
C GLU A 204 9.48 -9.38 5.20
N HIS A 205 9.17 -8.59 6.23
CA HIS A 205 8.03 -8.79 7.10
C HIS A 205 7.32 -7.46 7.44
N PRO A 206 6.91 -6.66 6.44
CA PRO A 206 6.18 -5.43 6.70
C PRO A 206 4.85 -5.74 7.40
N SER A 207 4.38 -4.76 8.17
CA SER A 207 3.15 -4.88 8.93
C SER A 207 2.48 -3.51 9.09
N PHE A 208 1.30 -3.50 9.69
CA PHE A 208 0.62 -2.25 10.04
C PHE A 208 1.42 -1.40 11.05
N LEU A 209 2.44 -1.95 11.73
CA LEU A 209 3.35 -1.21 12.61
C LEU A 209 4.61 -0.67 11.91
N THR A 210 4.84 -1.00 10.64
CA THR A 210 6.01 -0.47 9.90
C THR A 210 6.13 1.07 9.93
N PRO A 211 5.05 1.87 9.79
CA PRO A 211 5.15 3.32 9.95
C PRO A 211 5.69 3.74 11.31
N GLU A 212 5.23 3.10 12.39
CA GLU A 212 5.65 3.39 13.76
C GLU A 212 7.10 3.01 14.00
N LEU A 213 7.57 1.90 13.42
CA LEU A 213 8.97 1.50 13.46
C LEU A 213 9.88 2.54 12.80
N LEU A 214 9.52 3.00 11.60
CA LEU A 214 10.27 4.03 10.87
C LEU A 214 10.29 5.34 11.64
N ASN A 215 9.15 5.77 12.18
CA ASN A 215 9.04 6.99 12.99
C ASN A 215 9.84 6.89 14.31
N ALA A 216 9.85 5.72 14.96
CA ALA A 216 10.67 5.50 16.15
C ALA A 216 12.17 5.59 15.82
N ALA A 217 12.59 5.01 14.69
CA ALA A 217 13.96 5.10 14.21
C ALA A 217 14.37 6.55 13.91
N GLU A 218 13.55 7.31 13.18
CA GLU A 218 13.82 8.72 12.88
C GLU A 218 14.00 9.56 14.15
N ARG A 219 13.21 9.32 15.19
CA ARG A 219 13.28 10.07 16.47
C ARG A 219 14.56 9.84 17.25
N THR A 220 15.18 8.66 17.14
CA THR A 220 16.35 8.28 17.96
C THR A 220 17.63 8.09 17.13
N ALA A 221 17.57 8.36 15.83
CA ALA A 221 18.70 8.26 14.91
C ALA A 221 19.71 9.40 15.10
N ALA A 222 20.98 9.06 14.94
CA ALA A 222 22.03 10.04 14.76
C ALA A 222 21.93 10.66 13.34
N PRO A 223 22.43 11.90 13.13
CA PRO A 223 22.32 12.60 11.84
C PRO A 223 22.82 11.78 10.64
N GLU A 224 23.85 10.96 10.83
CA GLU A 224 24.45 10.09 9.81
C GLU A 224 23.55 8.93 9.36
N ASP A 225 22.57 8.51 10.15
CA ASP A 225 21.65 7.42 9.83
C ASP A 225 20.33 7.90 9.22
N LEU A 226 20.01 9.19 9.35
CA LEU A 226 18.78 9.78 8.79
C LEU A 226 18.61 9.54 7.28
N PRO A 227 19.65 9.66 6.43
CA PRO A 227 19.51 9.39 4.99
C PRO A 227 19.12 7.93 4.70
N LYS A 228 19.64 6.96 5.48
CA LYS A 228 19.31 5.55 5.32
C LYS A 228 17.86 5.27 5.72
N ILE A 229 17.39 5.87 6.80
CA ILE A 229 16.01 5.71 7.27
C ILE A 229 15.04 6.38 6.27
N ALA A 230 15.38 7.55 5.74
CA ALA A 230 14.61 8.22 4.71
C ALA A 230 14.50 7.37 3.43
N ALA A 231 15.60 6.77 2.98
CA ALA A 231 15.59 5.84 1.84
C ALA A 231 14.69 4.62 2.12
N LEU A 232 14.83 4.00 3.29
CA LEU A 232 14.00 2.86 3.69
C LEU A 232 12.50 3.20 3.73
N LYS A 233 12.15 4.40 4.21
CA LYS A 233 10.78 4.91 4.23
C LYS A 233 10.23 5.15 2.82
N ALA A 234 11.04 5.70 1.91
CA ALA A 234 10.66 5.89 0.52
C ALA A 234 10.41 4.55 -0.21
N ASP A 235 11.25 3.55 0.04
CA ASP A 235 11.08 2.20 -0.50
C ASP A 235 9.79 1.55 0.01
N TRP A 236 9.55 1.65 1.33
CA TRP A 236 8.31 1.15 1.93
C TRP A 236 7.06 1.85 1.38
N MET A 237 7.09 3.18 1.21
CA MET A 237 5.96 3.93 0.62
C MET A 237 5.68 3.52 -0.84
N THR A 238 6.73 3.26 -1.61
CA THR A 238 6.59 2.73 -2.98
C THR A 238 5.91 1.36 -2.96
N ARG A 239 6.29 0.50 -2.01
CA ARG A 239 5.66 -0.81 -1.81
C ARG A 239 4.19 -0.67 -1.40
N GLU A 240 3.85 0.22 -0.48
CA GLU A 240 2.46 0.43 -0.07
C GLU A 240 1.58 0.96 -1.19
N THR A 241 2.11 1.88 -1.99
CA THR A 241 1.45 2.38 -3.20
C THR A 241 1.16 1.22 -4.15
N THR A 242 2.15 0.36 -4.36
CA THR A 242 1.99 -0.85 -5.19
C THR A 242 0.92 -1.78 -4.61
N LEU A 243 0.92 -2.06 -3.31
CA LEU A 243 -0.10 -2.90 -2.68
C LEU A 243 -1.50 -2.29 -2.77
N ALA A 244 -1.64 -0.97 -2.60
CA ALA A 244 -2.91 -0.28 -2.73
C ALA A 244 -3.50 -0.48 -4.14
N LEU A 245 -2.67 -0.33 -5.17
CA LEU A 245 -3.06 -0.59 -6.57
C LEU A 245 -3.50 -2.04 -6.79
N LEU A 246 -2.70 -3.01 -6.33
CA LEU A 246 -3.02 -4.43 -6.51
C LEU A 246 -4.28 -4.85 -5.76
N ARG A 247 -4.50 -4.35 -4.54
CA ARG A 247 -5.73 -4.59 -3.77
C ARG A 247 -6.95 -3.98 -4.48
N ALA A 248 -6.81 -2.77 -5.04
CA ALA A 248 -7.86 -2.13 -5.83
C ALA A 248 -8.19 -2.91 -7.12
N LEU A 249 -7.18 -3.50 -7.77
CA LEU A 249 -7.36 -4.38 -8.92
C LEU A 249 -8.06 -5.69 -8.56
N LEU A 250 -7.70 -6.31 -7.44
CA LEU A 250 -8.34 -7.54 -6.95
C LEU A 250 -9.82 -7.38 -6.59
N ALA A 251 -10.21 -6.19 -6.11
CA ALA A 251 -11.60 -5.89 -5.80
C ALA A 251 -12.49 -5.78 -7.05
N ARG A 252 -11.91 -5.84 -8.27
CA ARG A 252 -12.60 -5.61 -9.54
C ARG A 252 -12.69 -6.89 -10.38
N PRO A 253 -13.73 -7.02 -11.23
CA PRO A 253 -13.77 -8.07 -12.24
C PRO A 253 -12.67 -7.86 -13.30
N PRO A 254 -12.05 -8.93 -13.82
CA PRO A 254 -10.80 -8.88 -14.60
C PRO A 254 -10.92 -8.31 -16.03
N ASP A 255 -12.13 -8.05 -16.54
CA ASP A 255 -12.36 -7.86 -17.99
C ASP A 255 -12.70 -6.41 -18.42
N GLN A 256 -12.35 -5.41 -17.61
CA GLN A 256 -12.67 -4.01 -17.92
C GLN A 256 -11.45 -3.10 -17.79
N ALA A 257 -11.09 -2.45 -18.91
CA ALA A 257 -10.14 -1.35 -18.90
C ALA A 257 -10.73 -0.18 -18.10
N ALA A 258 -10.01 0.29 -17.09
CA ALA A 258 -10.53 1.32 -16.21
C ALA A 258 -9.43 2.13 -15.55
N TRP A 259 -9.76 3.38 -15.25
CA TRP A 259 -8.96 4.20 -14.35
C TRP A 259 -9.15 3.68 -12.91
N VAL A 260 -8.03 3.54 -12.22
CA VAL A 260 -7.91 3.13 -10.82
C VAL A 260 -7.19 4.24 -10.09
N ASP A 261 -7.88 4.87 -9.14
CA ASP A 261 -7.23 5.77 -8.19
C ASP A 261 -6.85 4.97 -6.94
N ALA A 262 -5.57 4.98 -6.59
CA ALA A 262 -5.06 4.32 -5.39
C ALA A 262 -4.36 5.31 -4.45
N GLY A 263 -4.71 6.60 -4.49
CA GLY A 263 -4.16 7.63 -3.62
C GLY A 263 -2.75 8.13 -3.99
N ALA A 264 -2.11 7.50 -4.98
CA ALA A 264 -0.83 7.93 -5.56
C ALA A 264 -0.98 8.43 -7.01
N GLY A 265 -2.22 8.62 -7.49
CA GLY A 265 -2.54 8.99 -8.85
C GLY A 265 -3.58 8.07 -9.50
N SER A 266 -4.02 8.45 -10.70
CA SER A 266 -4.91 7.65 -11.55
C SER A 266 -4.10 6.74 -12.48
N PHE A 267 -4.35 5.44 -12.41
CA PHE A 267 -3.67 4.42 -13.20
C PHE A 267 -4.65 3.75 -14.15
N LEU A 268 -4.27 3.58 -15.42
CA LEU A 268 -5.06 2.84 -16.38
C LEU A 268 -4.75 1.34 -16.26
N SER A 269 -5.75 0.55 -15.87
CA SER A 269 -5.66 -0.91 -15.90
C SER A 269 -5.99 -1.42 -17.30
N LEU A 270 -5.13 -2.28 -17.84
CA LEU A 270 -5.31 -2.95 -19.12
C LEU A 270 -5.30 -4.47 -18.89
N SER A 271 -6.42 -5.13 -19.12
CA SER A 271 -6.54 -6.58 -19.06
C SER A 271 -6.37 -7.18 -20.45
N THR A 272 -5.30 -7.95 -20.68
CA THR A 272 -5.14 -8.72 -21.92
C THR A 272 -5.53 -10.16 -21.65
N THR A 273 -6.64 -10.62 -22.22
CA THR A 273 -6.95 -12.04 -22.26
C THR A 273 -5.98 -12.68 -23.25
N THR A 274 -4.95 -13.38 -22.76
CA THR A 274 -4.16 -14.27 -23.60
C THR A 274 -5.09 -15.39 -24.06
N ARG A 275 -5.46 -15.36 -25.35
CA ARG A 275 -6.07 -16.49 -26.05
C ARG A 275 -5.00 -17.44 -26.53
#